data_AF-A0A2V2WP90-F1
#
_entry.id   AF-A0A2V2WP90-F1
#
_cell.length_a   1.000
_cell.length_b   1.000
_cell.length_c   1.000
_cell.angle_alpha   90.00
_cell.angle_beta   90.00
_cell.angle_gamma   90.00
#
_symmetry.space_group_name_H-M   'P 1'
#
loop_
_entity.id
_entity.type
_entity.pdbx_description
1 polymer ?
#
loop_
_entity_poly.entity_id
_entity_poly.type
_entity_poly.pdbx_seq_one_letter_code
_entity_poly.pdbx_strand_id
1 'polypeptide(L)'
;MSEQQQPKQRTAVSVTAASKAEVTVEENFAAMRHAAMSMFKQRTKDLTMVSALTAEAEVVEKLNCQVQSTINSLQEQKAILEARIEAEERRVKEREEQLRGVHTMLAQMKEDQGVFSGVRRSSEKIAMTLHQFVTQYTAKGGNVVHLLERCHERTHGRAPNEWRTATNDLRRRQSVLEEHIKHIETHQTIPCGFADILLEWSRGVWRQQHECATALHVCEQLLSHDALGAIRGLLPPPTLVYGHDSLDEDCDIYADACMRETDNLVGVGKTIEGEGENVGLCCAVVPSERVEMARSRWTSVHRLRLSLREVVAASCDLSKELEEQLMLVKLLSDRVVVLDAQIEDAQSNLQQDSITIQREKEMHENLFSSWQKALQTSIVHMQCEATCRSAVESKEADMARQEVELEAKTAEMEAQWTTLHTQAMQLYTTLLVEEQQRAEALCHLTSATDEQRTQETRLVALHEVCEKFEGAVRQECDEMDRCALAILNHASHGMGAGAAGQDNGRDENNEAVEEEDSTRASAINDFLEQLLQCQREEEKEEAQRESVALSSLMASTGLDAELLQRAADSLASLQQGVDREMGIHLQWRQETEKELLALAVE
;
A
#
# COMPACT_ATOMS: atom_id res chain seq x y z
N MET A 1 61.40 -31.79 32.89
CA MET A 1 61.94 -33.04 32.33
C MET A 1 63.07 -32.63 31.40
N SER A 2 64.19 -32.11 31.94
CA SER A 2 65.36 -32.87 32.44
C SER A 2 65.98 -33.76 31.37
N GLU A 3 67.21 -33.38 30.97
CA GLU A 3 68.33 -34.13 30.35
C GLU A 3 69.07 -33.14 29.43
N GLN A 4 70.04 -32.34 29.88
CA GLN A 4 71.36 -32.67 30.43
C GLN A 4 72.08 -33.80 29.67
N GLN A 5 72.62 -33.47 28.49
CA GLN A 5 73.69 -34.22 27.84
C GLN A 5 74.80 -33.29 27.37
N GLN A 6 75.77 -33.06 28.24
CA GLN A 6 77.17 -33.04 27.83
C GLN A 6 77.63 -34.50 27.77
N PRO A 7 78.47 -34.88 26.79
CA PRO A 7 79.84 -35.17 27.22
C PRO A 7 80.95 -34.87 26.19
N LYS A 8 82.08 -34.44 26.78
CA LYS A 8 83.46 -34.91 26.51
C LYS A 8 84.14 -34.47 25.21
N GLN A 9 84.74 -33.28 25.27
CA GLN A 9 86.08 -33.11 24.72
C GLN A 9 87.10 -33.88 25.57
N ARG A 10 87.81 -34.82 24.94
CA ARG A 10 89.08 -35.37 25.41
C ARG A 10 90.18 -34.62 24.66
N THR A 11 90.91 -33.75 25.34
CA THR A 11 92.19 -33.24 24.86
C THR A 11 93.29 -33.96 25.64
N ALA A 12 94.07 -34.77 24.92
CA ALA A 12 95.27 -35.40 25.43
C ALA A 12 96.38 -34.35 25.56
N VAL A 13 97.01 -34.31 26.72
CA VAL A 13 98.20 -33.51 27.02
C VAL A 13 99.41 -34.21 26.42
N SER A 14 100.10 -33.54 25.49
CA SER A 14 101.44 -33.89 25.01
C SER A 14 102.42 -32.81 25.45
N VAL A 15 103.35 -33.20 26.31
CA VAL A 15 104.43 -32.38 26.87
C VAL A 15 105.63 -32.44 25.95
N THR A 16 105.96 -31.31 25.30
CA THR A 16 107.32 -30.93 24.90
C THR A 16 107.35 -29.48 24.41
N ALA A 17 108.19 -28.64 25.04
CA ALA A 17 108.89 -27.45 24.49
C ALA A 17 108.88 -26.24 25.45
N ALA A 18 109.76 -26.28 26.45
CA ALA A 18 110.23 -25.10 27.17
C ALA A 18 111.12 -24.24 26.25
N SER A 19 110.47 -23.48 25.36
CA SER A 19 110.97 -22.26 24.69
C SER A 19 109.91 -21.58 23.80
N LYS A 20 108.66 -22.08 23.78
CA LYS A 20 107.50 -21.47 23.11
C LYS A 20 106.40 -20.99 24.08
N ALA A 21 106.72 -20.87 25.37
CA ALA A 21 105.76 -20.57 26.43
C ALA A 21 105.19 -19.13 26.35
N GLU A 22 105.94 -18.15 25.83
CA GLU A 22 105.41 -16.78 25.65
C GLU A 22 104.52 -16.66 24.40
N VAL A 23 104.90 -17.27 23.28
CA VAL A 23 104.12 -17.25 22.03
C VAL A 23 102.79 -18.00 22.16
N THR A 24 102.74 -19.06 22.96
CA THR A 24 101.51 -19.84 23.21
C THR A 24 100.57 -19.17 24.21
N VAL A 25 101.08 -18.37 25.15
CA VAL A 25 100.24 -17.58 26.06
C VAL A 25 99.53 -16.47 25.28
N GLU A 26 100.24 -15.81 24.36
CA GLU A 26 99.70 -14.75 23.53
C GLU A 26 98.68 -15.25 22.50
N GLU A 27 98.93 -16.41 21.88
CA GLU A 27 97.95 -17.13 21.03
C GLU A 27 96.74 -17.62 21.84
N ASN A 28 96.92 -18.07 23.08
CA ASN A 28 95.81 -18.43 23.97
C ASN A 28 94.97 -17.22 24.37
N PHE A 29 95.60 -16.06 24.67
CA PHE A 29 94.88 -14.82 24.92
C PHE A 29 94.16 -14.32 23.66
N ALA A 30 94.75 -14.47 22.48
CA ALA A 30 94.10 -14.14 21.21
C ALA A 30 92.90 -15.05 20.93
N ALA A 31 93.02 -16.37 21.15
CA ALA A 31 91.93 -17.34 21.03
C ALA A 31 90.82 -17.07 22.05
N MET A 32 91.17 -16.71 23.28
CA MET A 32 90.21 -16.35 24.33
C MET A 32 89.49 -15.04 24.00
N ARG A 33 90.20 -14.04 23.47
CA ARG A 33 89.60 -12.81 22.90
C ARG A 33 88.66 -13.15 21.75
N HIS A 34 89.06 -14.02 20.83
CA HIS A 34 88.23 -14.43 19.70
C HIS A 34 86.96 -15.20 20.14
N ALA A 35 87.09 -16.10 21.13
CA ALA A 35 85.98 -16.83 21.71
C ALA A 35 85.02 -15.90 22.48
N ALA A 36 85.55 -14.97 23.27
CA ALA A 36 84.76 -13.94 23.94
C ALA A 36 84.03 -13.05 22.92
N MET A 37 84.71 -12.61 21.87
CA MET A 37 84.12 -11.81 20.78
C MET A 37 83.04 -12.61 20.03
N SER A 38 83.26 -13.90 19.80
CA SER A 38 82.29 -14.77 19.14
C SER A 38 81.06 -15.04 20.02
N MET A 39 81.25 -15.25 21.32
CA MET A 39 80.16 -15.35 22.28
C MET A 39 79.40 -14.04 22.41
N PHE A 40 80.10 -12.90 22.38
CA PHE A 40 79.48 -11.58 22.41
C PHE A 40 78.64 -11.35 21.15
N LYS A 41 79.19 -11.61 19.96
CA LYS A 41 78.46 -11.56 18.68
C LYS A 41 77.24 -12.48 18.67
N GLN A 42 77.38 -13.71 19.19
CA GLN A 42 76.26 -14.64 19.29
C GLN A 42 75.19 -14.13 20.27
N ARG A 43 75.57 -13.64 21.45
CA ARG A 43 74.64 -13.02 22.40
C ARG A 43 73.93 -11.81 21.82
N THR A 44 74.64 -10.95 21.09
CA THR A 44 74.05 -9.80 20.42
C THR A 44 73.03 -10.26 19.39
N LYS A 45 73.36 -11.25 18.56
CA LYS A 45 72.44 -11.84 17.57
C LYS A 45 71.19 -12.45 18.23
N ASP A 46 71.38 -13.21 19.31
CA ASP A 46 70.28 -13.82 20.05
C ASP A 46 69.39 -12.74 20.69
N LEU A 47 69.97 -11.66 21.21
CA LEU A 47 69.22 -10.53 21.76
C LEU A 47 68.43 -9.78 20.67
N THR A 48 69.00 -9.56 19.49
CA THR A 48 68.31 -8.94 18.36
C THR A 48 67.15 -9.82 17.87
N MET A 49 67.36 -11.14 17.83
CA MET A 49 66.31 -12.10 17.49
C MET A 49 65.19 -12.11 18.53
N VAL A 50 65.51 -12.08 19.82
CA VAL A 50 64.50 -11.96 20.89
C VAL A 50 63.73 -10.65 20.76
N SER A 51 64.41 -9.54 20.47
CA SER A 51 63.77 -8.24 20.23
C SER A 51 62.81 -8.27 19.03
N ALA A 52 63.21 -8.91 17.92
CA ALA A 52 62.35 -9.11 16.75
C ALA A 52 61.14 -10.00 17.07
N LEU A 53 61.33 -11.10 17.80
CA LEU A 53 60.26 -11.98 18.24
C LEU A 53 59.29 -11.27 19.21
N THR A 54 59.79 -10.39 20.10
CA THR A 54 58.91 -9.58 20.96
C THR A 54 58.11 -8.57 20.15
N ALA A 55 58.70 -7.93 19.13
CA ALA A 55 57.97 -7.03 18.24
C ALA A 55 56.90 -7.77 17.44
N GLU A 56 57.19 -8.97 16.92
CA GLU A 56 56.19 -9.82 16.25
C GLU A 56 55.07 -10.25 17.21
N ALA A 57 55.40 -10.60 18.45
CA ALA A 57 54.41 -10.96 19.47
C ALA A 57 53.46 -9.78 19.78
N GLU A 58 53.98 -8.56 19.89
CA GLU A 58 53.17 -7.34 20.06
C GLU A 58 52.25 -7.09 18.85
N VAL A 59 52.73 -7.34 17.63
CA VAL A 59 51.90 -7.24 16.41
C VAL A 59 50.76 -8.26 16.43
N VAL A 60 51.05 -9.51 16.81
CA VAL A 60 50.04 -10.57 16.94
C VAL A 60 49.01 -10.21 18.02
N GLU A 61 49.44 -9.66 19.15
CA GLU A 61 48.55 -9.26 20.24
C GLU A 61 47.63 -8.10 19.82
N LYS A 62 48.17 -7.10 19.09
CA LYS A 62 47.36 -6.03 18.48
C LYS A 62 46.33 -6.58 17.49
N LEU A 63 46.74 -7.52 16.63
CA LEU A 63 45.84 -8.18 15.67
C LEU A 63 44.73 -8.94 16.40
N ASN A 64 45.07 -9.64 17.49
CA ASN A 64 44.11 -10.37 18.30
C ASN A 64 43.11 -9.43 18.98
N CYS A 65 43.56 -8.30 19.52
CA CYS A 65 42.67 -7.25 20.04
C CYS A 65 41.73 -6.71 18.96
N GLN A 66 42.23 -6.50 17.74
CA GLN A 66 41.42 -6.04 16.60
C GLN A 66 40.36 -7.08 16.20
N VAL A 67 40.75 -8.36 16.12
CA VAL A 67 39.82 -9.48 15.85
C VAL A 67 38.76 -9.60 16.95
N GLN A 68 39.13 -9.44 18.22
CA GLN A 68 38.17 -9.50 19.31
C GLN A 68 37.16 -8.34 19.25
N SER A 69 37.62 -7.14 18.88
CA SER A 69 36.76 -5.98 18.65
C SER A 69 35.78 -6.20 17.49
N THR A 70 36.24 -6.76 16.37
CA THR A 70 35.36 -7.06 15.23
C THR A 70 34.36 -8.17 15.57
N ILE A 71 34.75 -9.20 16.33
CA ILE A 71 33.82 -10.23 16.81
C ILE A 71 32.73 -9.62 17.68
N ASN A 72 33.09 -8.72 18.62
CA ASN A 72 32.10 -8.07 19.48
C ASN A 72 31.13 -7.20 18.68
N SER A 73 31.64 -6.43 17.71
CA SER A 73 30.81 -5.63 16.79
C SER A 73 29.85 -6.50 15.97
N LEU A 74 30.33 -7.64 15.45
CA LEU A 74 29.48 -8.59 14.71
C LEU A 74 28.42 -9.24 15.63
N GLN A 75 28.74 -9.53 16.88
CA GLN A 75 27.77 -10.06 17.85
C GLN A 75 26.68 -9.03 18.18
N GLU A 76 27.04 -7.76 18.32
CA GLU A 76 26.09 -6.67 18.52
C GLU A 76 25.18 -6.48 17.30
N GLN A 77 25.75 -6.44 16.09
CA GLN A 77 24.98 -6.38 14.85
C GLN A 77 24.03 -7.58 14.71
N LYS A 78 24.48 -8.78 15.07
CA LYS A 78 23.64 -9.98 15.10
C LYS A 78 22.45 -9.81 16.05
N ALA A 79 22.68 -9.34 17.28
CA ALA A 79 21.60 -9.14 18.26
C ALA A 79 20.59 -8.08 17.78
N ILE A 80 21.05 -7.02 17.12
CA ILE A 80 20.18 -5.99 16.53
C ILE A 80 19.32 -6.60 15.40
N LEU A 81 19.92 -7.43 14.54
CA LEU A 81 19.19 -8.09 13.46
C LEU A 81 18.17 -9.10 13.99
N GLU A 82 18.51 -9.90 15.00
CA GLU A 82 17.58 -10.84 15.65
C GLU A 82 16.37 -10.09 16.25
N ALA A 83 16.60 -9.00 16.98
CA ALA A 83 15.52 -8.17 17.52
C ALA A 83 14.62 -7.57 16.42
N ARG A 84 15.22 -7.18 15.28
CA ARG A 84 14.47 -6.66 14.12
C ARG A 84 13.65 -7.74 13.44
N ILE A 85 14.18 -8.96 13.32
CA ILE A 85 13.45 -10.12 12.80
C ILE A 85 12.24 -10.43 13.69
N GLU A 86 12.42 -10.51 15.01
CA GLU A 86 11.31 -10.76 15.95
C GLU A 86 10.22 -9.68 15.90
N ALA A 87 10.62 -8.42 15.73
CA ALA A 87 9.68 -7.31 15.57
C ALA A 87 8.86 -7.45 14.28
N GLU A 88 9.51 -7.85 13.18
CA GLU A 88 8.82 -8.09 11.92
C GLU A 88 7.91 -9.33 11.96
N GLU A 89 8.34 -10.41 12.60
CA GLU A 89 7.49 -11.59 12.80
C GLU A 89 6.23 -11.25 13.60
N ARG A 90 6.35 -10.43 14.65
CA ARG A 90 5.19 -9.91 15.40
C ARG A 90 4.28 -9.06 14.51
N ARG A 91 4.86 -8.16 13.72
CA ARG A 91 4.11 -7.29 12.79
C ARG A 91 3.40 -8.10 11.69
N VAL A 92 3.99 -9.20 11.21
CA VAL A 92 3.38 -10.12 10.24
C VAL A 92 2.21 -10.86 10.89
N LYS A 93 2.39 -11.42 12.09
CA LYS A 93 1.31 -12.10 12.83
C LYS A 93 0.11 -11.18 13.07
N GLU A 94 0.33 -9.92 13.43
CA GLU A 94 -0.75 -8.94 13.57
C GLU A 94 -1.50 -8.70 12.25
N ARG A 95 -0.79 -8.61 11.12
CA ARG A 95 -1.43 -8.50 9.80
C ARG A 95 -2.19 -9.74 9.40
N GLU A 96 -1.68 -10.92 9.69
CA GLU A 96 -2.38 -12.18 9.43
C GLU A 96 -3.67 -12.28 10.26
N GLU A 97 -3.65 -11.85 11.52
CA GLU A 97 -4.82 -11.76 12.39
C GLU A 97 -5.87 -10.80 11.81
N GLN A 98 -5.43 -9.61 11.37
CA GLN A 98 -6.29 -8.62 10.70
C GLN A 98 -6.89 -9.18 9.41
N LEU A 99 -6.08 -9.84 8.58
CA LEU A 99 -6.52 -10.46 7.32
C LEU A 99 -7.56 -11.56 7.59
N ARG A 100 -7.35 -12.38 8.62
CA ARG A 100 -8.32 -13.40 9.06
C ARG A 100 -9.64 -12.76 9.51
N GLY A 101 -9.58 -11.64 10.23
CA GLY A 101 -10.75 -10.85 10.61
C GLY A 101 -11.53 -10.33 9.38
N VAL A 102 -10.83 -9.76 8.41
CA VAL A 102 -11.42 -9.29 7.14
C VAL A 102 -12.06 -10.44 6.35
N HIS A 103 -11.40 -11.60 6.25
CA HIS A 103 -11.98 -12.78 5.59
C HIS A 103 -13.26 -13.26 6.27
N THR A 104 -13.31 -13.22 7.61
CA THR A 104 -14.51 -13.58 8.38
C THR A 104 -15.65 -12.59 8.09
N MET A 105 -15.37 -11.28 8.07
CA MET A 105 -16.36 -10.27 7.70
C MET A 105 -16.86 -10.43 6.27
N LEU A 106 -15.98 -10.73 5.31
CA LEU A 106 -16.38 -10.98 3.92
C LEU A 106 -17.25 -12.22 3.77
N ALA A 107 -16.96 -13.29 4.51
CA ALA A 107 -17.80 -14.48 4.55
C ALA A 107 -19.19 -14.15 5.10
N GLN A 108 -19.27 -13.38 6.20
CA GLN A 108 -20.55 -12.93 6.76
C GLN A 108 -21.33 -12.06 5.76
N MET A 109 -20.69 -11.09 5.11
CA MET A 109 -21.34 -10.26 4.09
C MET A 109 -21.91 -11.09 2.92
N LYS A 110 -21.23 -12.17 2.54
CA LYS A 110 -21.71 -13.09 1.50
C LYS A 110 -22.97 -13.85 1.96
N GLU A 111 -23.00 -14.30 3.21
CA GLU A 111 -24.18 -14.93 3.80
C GLU A 111 -25.35 -13.94 3.87
N ASP A 112 -25.11 -12.72 4.35
CA ASP A 112 -26.10 -11.65 4.43
C ASP A 112 -26.65 -11.30 3.04
N GLN A 113 -25.80 -11.20 2.02
CA GLN A 113 -26.23 -10.99 0.63
C GLN A 113 -27.14 -12.12 0.15
N GLY A 114 -26.86 -13.36 0.53
CA GLY A 114 -27.72 -14.51 0.29
C GLY A 114 -29.10 -14.32 0.91
N VAL A 115 -29.16 -13.91 2.18
CA VAL A 115 -30.41 -13.62 2.90
C VAL A 115 -31.18 -12.48 2.23
N PHE A 116 -30.52 -11.35 1.93
CA PHE A 116 -31.16 -10.22 1.24
C PHE A 116 -31.71 -10.60 -0.13
N SER A 117 -31.01 -11.44 -0.89
CA SER A 117 -31.52 -11.96 -2.17
C SER A 117 -32.79 -12.80 -1.99
N GLY A 118 -32.87 -13.56 -0.89
CA GLY A 118 -34.05 -14.35 -0.50
C GLY A 118 -35.22 -13.45 -0.12
N VAL A 119 -34.97 -12.44 0.73
CA VAL A 119 -35.97 -11.43 1.12
C VAL A 119 -36.50 -10.71 -0.12
N ARG A 120 -35.63 -10.26 -1.03
CA ARG A 120 -36.04 -9.62 -2.28
C ARG A 120 -36.95 -10.51 -3.12
N ARG A 121 -36.57 -11.76 -3.37
CA ARG A 121 -37.41 -12.73 -4.10
C ARG A 121 -38.77 -12.95 -3.43
N SER A 122 -38.79 -13.05 -2.09
CA SER A 122 -40.04 -13.20 -1.34
C SER A 122 -40.93 -11.95 -1.44
N SER A 123 -40.33 -10.76 -1.41
CA SER A 123 -41.03 -9.48 -1.56
C SER A 123 -41.60 -9.31 -2.96
N GLU A 124 -40.85 -9.67 -4.01
CA GLU A 124 -41.33 -9.66 -5.39
C GLU A 124 -42.52 -10.61 -5.55
N LYS A 125 -42.44 -11.82 -4.97
CA LYS A 125 -43.56 -12.78 -4.95
C LYS A 125 -44.80 -12.20 -4.25
N ILE A 126 -44.64 -11.60 -3.07
CA ILE A 126 -45.74 -10.95 -2.35
C ILE A 126 -46.35 -9.83 -3.18
N ALA A 127 -45.53 -8.97 -3.79
CA ALA A 127 -45.99 -7.87 -4.63
C ALA A 127 -46.79 -8.38 -5.84
N MET A 128 -46.32 -9.45 -6.51
CA MET A 128 -47.06 -10.09 -7.59
C MET A 128 -48.39 -10.69 -7.11
N THR A 129 -48.40 -11.41 -5.98
CA THR A 129 -49.64 -11.95 -5.41
C THR A 129 -50.63 -10.84 -5.06
N LEU A 130 -50.16 -9.74 -4.47
CA LEU A 130 -51.00 -8.60 -4.13
C LEU A 130 -51.56 -7.92 -5.39
N HIS A 131 -50.73 -7.78 -6.43
CA HIS A 131 -51.15 -7.25 -7.72
C HIS A 131 -52.20 -8.15 -8.39
N GLN A 132 -52.00 -9.47 -8.41
CA GLN A 132 -52.99 -10.44 -8.89
C GLN A 132 -54.29 -10.35 -8.11
N PHE A 133 -54.22 -10.26 -6.77
CA PHE A 133 -55.39 -10.09 -5.93
C PHE A 133 -56.15 -8.81 -6.27
N VAL A 134 -55.47 -7.65 -6.34
CA VAL A 134 -56.10 -6.38 -6.70
C VAL A 134 -56.75 -6.49 -8.08
N THR A 135 -56.02 -6.98 -9.09
CA THR A 135 -56.54 -7.12 -10.45
C THR A 135 -57.75 -8.06 -10.50
N GLN A 136 -57.75 -9.20 -9.81
CA GLN A 136 -58.90 -10.11 -9.75
C GLN A 136 -60.15 -9.47 -9.14
N TYR A 137 -59.99 -8.53 -8.20
CA TYR A 137 -61.12 -7.88 -7.53
C TYR A 137 -61.56 -6.58 -8.19
N THR A 138 -60.65 -5.83 -8.83
CA THR A 138 -60.92 -4.49 -9.37
C THR A 138 -60.98 -4.41 -10.90
N ALA A 139 -60.55 -5.44 -11.64
CA ALA A 139 -60.64 -5.43 -13.09
C ALA A 139 -62.09 -5.41 -13.59
N LYS A 140 -62.30 -4.94 -14.83
CA LYS A 140 -63.58 -5.07 -15.54
C LYS A 140 -63.79 -6.56 -15.84
N GLY A 141 -64.67 -7.22 -15.08
CA GLY A 141 -64.80 -8.68 -15.03
C GLY A 141 -64.21 -9.34 -13.77
N GLY A 142 -63.78 -8.54 -12.80
CA GLY A 142 -63.40 -9.05 -11.47
C GLY A 142 -64.63 -9.46 -10.64
N ASN A 143 -64.41 -10.21 -9.57
CA ASN A 143 -65.49 -10.77 -8.74
C ASN A 143 -66.48 -9.72 -8.21
N VAL A 144 -65.99 -8.52 -7.84
CA VAL A 144 -66.85 -7.43 -7.36
C VAL A 144 -67.67 -6.85 -8.49
N VAL A 145 -67.08 -6.66 -9.68
CA VAL A 145 -67.79 -6.16 -10.86
C VAL A 145 -68.85 -7.17 -11.30
N HIS A 146 -68.52 -8.46 -11.35
CA HIS A 146 -69.51 -9.52 -11.64
C HIS A 146 -70.62 -9.62 -10.59
N LEU A 147 -70.31 -9.42 -9.31
CA LEU A 147 -71.33 -9.36 -8.27
C LEU A 147 -72.24 -8.14 -8.48
N LEU A 148 -71.66 -6.98 -8.79
CA LEU A 148 -72.41 -5.75 -9.09
C LEU A 148 -73.25 -5.89 -10.36
N GLU A 149 -72.73 -6.49 -11.42
CA GLU A 149 -73.45 -6.81 -12.66
C GLU A 149 -74.60 -7.77 -12.37
N ARG A 150 -74.36 -8.87 -11.64
CA ARG A 150 -75.41 -9.82 -11.25
C ARG A 150 -76.47 -9.19 -10.37
N CYS A 151 -76.07 -8.30 -9.46
CA CYS A 151 -77.01 -7.50 -8.66
C CYS A 151 -77.79 -6.53 -9.54
N HIS A 152 -77.15 -5.88 -10.50
CA HIS A 152 -77.77 -4.96 -11.45
C HIS A 152 -78.75 -5.69 -12.37
N GLU A 153 -78.40 -6.85 -12.89
CA GLU A 153 -79.27 -7.72 -13.70
C GLU A 153 -80.48 -8.19 -12.89
N ARG A 154 -80.28 -8.71 -11.67
CA ARG A 154 -81.38 -9.14 -10.79
C ARG A 154 -82.30 -8.00 -10.38
N THR A 155 -81.76 -6.79 -10.24
CA THR A 155 -82.56 -5.61 -9.91
C THR A 155 -83.09 -4.90 -11.17
N HIS A 156 -82.70 -5.38 -12.36
CA HIS A 156 -82.91 -4.71 -13.66
C HIS A 156 -82.52 -3.23 -13.64
N GLY A 157 -81.44 -2.89 -12.91
CA GLY A 157 -80.91 -1.54 -12.78
C GLY A 157 -81.77 -0.58 -11.96
N ARG A 158 -82.80 -1.07 -11.28
CA ARG A 158 -83.72 -0.24 -10.51
C ARG A 158 -83.11 0.22 -9.19
N ALA A 159 -83.34 1.48 -8.85
CA ALA A 159 -82.95 2.01 -7.57
C ALA A 159 -83.81 1.40 -6.44
N PRO A 160 -83.29 1.24 -5.22
CA PRO A 160 -84.07 0.73 -4.08
C PRO A 160 -85.38 1.51 -3.80
N ASN A 161 -85.39 2.81 -4.11
CA ASN A 161 -86.59 3.65 -3.98
C ASN A 161 -87.67 3.32 -5.01
N GLU A 162 -87.29 2.88 -6.22
CA GLU A 162 -88.23 2.46 -7.27
C GLU A 162 -88.91 1.15 -6.88
N TRP A 163 -88.14 0.19 -6.33
CA TRP A 163 -88.69 -1.04 -5.73
C TRP A 163 -89.67 -0.77 -4.60
N ARG A 164 -89.32 0.16 -3.71
CA ARG A 164 -90.20 0.55 -2.60
C ARG A 164 -91.48 1.20 -3.10
N THR A 165 -91.40 2.05 -4.12
CA THR A 165 -92.55 2.75 -4.72
C THR A 165 -93.47 1.77 -5.44
N ALA A 166 -92.90 0.87 -6.25
CA ALA A 166 -93.60 -0.24 -6.89
C ALA A 166 -94.38 -1.11 -5.90
N THR A 167 -93.72 -1.53 -4.82
CA THR A 167 -94.32 -2.38 -3.80
C THR A 167 -95.44 -1.66 -3.03
N ASN A 168 -95.28 -0.36 -2.76
CA ASN A 168 -96.30 0.43 -2.08
C ASN A 168 -97.51 0.70 -3.01
N ASP A 169 -97.31 0.92 -4.30
CA ASP A 169 -98.39 1.02 -5.30
C ASP A 169 -99.15 -0.31 -5.42
N LEU A 170 -98.42 -1.45 -5.49
CA LEU A 170 -98.99 -2.80 -5.44
C LEU A 170 -99.88 -2.99 -4.21
N ARG A 171 -99.37 -2.65 -3.01
CA ARG A 171 -100.09 -2.80 -1.75
C ARG A 171 -101.32 -1.89 -1.65
N ARG A 172 -101.19 -0.62 -2.06
CA ARG A 172 -102.31 0.34 -2.07
C ARG A 172 -103.41 -0.13 -3.02
N ARG A 173 -103.04 -0.65 -4.18
CA ARG A 173 -103.99 -1.23 -5.11
C ARG A 173 -104.59 -2.48 -4.47
N GLN A 174 -103.81 -3.47 -4.03
CA GLN A 174 -104.32 -4.66 -3.32
C GLN A 174 -105.42 -4.35 -2.29
N SER A 175 -105.20 -3.36 -1.42
CA SER A 175 -106.22 -2.98 -0.42
C SER A 175 -107.52 -2.46 -1.04
N VAL A 176 -107.45 -1.73 -2.16
CA VAL A 176 -108.63 -1.28 -2.93
C VAL A 176 -109.37 -2.48 -3.54
N LEU A 177 -108.68 -3.47 -4.10
CA LEU A 177 -109.34 -4.66 -4.64
C LEU A 177 -110.00 -5.49 -3.53
N GLU A 178 -109.32 -5.70 -2.42
CA GLU A 178 -109.87 -6.43 -1.27
C GLU A 178 -111.13 -5.75 -0.73
N GLU A 179 -111.17 -4.41 -0.69
CA GLU A 179 -112.37 -3.64 -0.32
C GLU A 179 -113.53 -3.86 -1.29
N HIS A 180 -113.27 -3.89 -2.59
CA HIS A 180 -114.30 -4.13 -3.62
C HIS A 180 -114.76 -5.59 -3.63
N ILE A 181 -113.86 -6.56 -3.44
CA ILE A 181 -114.21 -7.98 -3.29
C ILE A 181 -115.14 -8.14 -2.07
N LYS A 182 -114.77 -7.55 -0.94
CA LYS A 182 -115.60 -7.57 0.27
C LYS A 182 -116.97 -6.91 0.04
N HIS A 183 -117.03 -5.83 -0.75
CA HIS A 183 -118.29 -5.19 -1.13
C HIS A 183 -119.16 -6.11 -1.99
N ILE A 184 -118.58 -6.78 -2.99
CA ILE A 184 -119.27 -7.76 -3.85
C ILE A 184 -119.79 -8.93 -3.01
N GLU A 185 -118.97 -9.46 -2.10
CA GLU A 185 -119.37 -10.57 -1.21
C GLU A 185 -120.53 -10.18 -0.27
N THR A 186 -120.53 -8.95 0.23
CA THR A 186 -121.57 -8.47 1.15
C THR A 186 -122.87 -8.06 0.46
N HIS A 187 -122.80 -7.48 -0.74
CA HIS A 187 -123.97 -6.92 -1.43
C HIS A 187 -124.46 -7.80 -2.59
N GLN A 188 -123.71 -8.85 -2.95
CA GLN A 188 -123.98 -9.78 -4.06
C GLN A 188 -124.23 -9.10 -5.41
N THR A 189 -123.74 -7.88 -5.57
CA THR A 189 -123.84 -7.08 -6.80
C THR A 189 -122.48 -6.51 -7.15
N ILE A 190 -122.11 -6.56 -8.43
CA ILE A 190 -120.88 -5.95 -8.93
C ILE A 190 -121.06 -4.43 -8.97
N PRO A 191 -120.23 -3.64 -8.27
CA PRO A 191 -120.30 -2.19 -8.32
C PRO A 191 -120.20 -1.66 -9.75
N CYS A 192 -121.06 -0.69 -10.11
CA CYS A 192 -120.93 0.02 -11.38
C CYS A 192 -119.57 0.72 -11.44
N GLY A 193 -118.77 0.44 -12.47
CA GLY A 193 -117.39 0.94 -12.61
C GLY A 193 -116.29 0.01 -12.09
N PHE A 194 -116.62 -1.15 -11.50
CA PHE A 194 -115.60 -2.13 -11.09
C PHE A 194 -114.75 -2.65 -12.26
N ALA A 195 -115.36 -2.83 -13.43
CA ALA A 195 -114.66 -3.19 -14.66
C ALA A 195 -113.67 -2.08 -15.11
N ASP A 196 -114.05 -0.80 -14.95
CA ASP A 196 -113.19 0.34 -15.27
C ASP A 196 -112.02 0.45 -14.28
N ILE A 197 -112.26 0.16 -13.00
CA ILE A 197 -111.20 0.08 -11.97
C ILE A 197 -110.24 -1.08 -12.26
N LEU A 198 -110.74 -2.26 -12.67
CA LEU A 198 -109.91 -3.39 -13.09
C LEU A 198 -109.10 -3.08 -14.36
N LEU A 199 -109.64 -2.27 -15.28
CA LEU A 199 -108.92 -1.76 -16.44
C LEU A 199 -107.88 -0.68 -16.10
N GLU A 200 -108.13 0.21 -15.13
CA GLU A 200 -107.12 1.13 -14.60
C GLU A 200 -106.02 0.40 -13.83
N TRP A 201 -106.39 -0.68 -13.14
CA TRP A 201 -105.47 -1.63 -12.56
C TRP A 201 -104.55 -2.23 -13.61
N SER A 202 -105.06 -2.75 -14.72
CA SER A 202 -104.19 -3.32 -15.76
C SER A 202 -103.26 -2.30 -16.44
N ARG A 203 -103.51 -0.99 -16.27
CA ARG A 203 -102.71 0.12 -16.85
C ARG A 203 -101.64 0.72 -15.92
N GLY A 204 -101.45 0.17 -14.71
CA GLY A 204 -100.46 0.66 -13.74
C GLY A 204 -98.99 0.52 -14.14
N VAL A 205 -98.10 1.21 -13.41
CA VAL A 205 -96.63 1.18 -13.60
C VAL A 205 -96.05 -0.23 -13.44
N TRP A 206 -96.77 -1.13 -12.76
CA TRP A 206 -96.44 -2.56 -12.66
C TRP A 206 -96.49 -3.34 -13.98
N ARG A 207 -97.07 -2.79 -15.06
CA ARG A 207 -97.06 -3.45 -16.39
C ARG A 207 -95.66 -3.41 -17.00
N GLN A 208 -94.83 -2.48 -16.52
CA GLN A 208 -93.40 -2.39 -16.83
C GLN A 208 -92.56 -3.31 -15.92
N GLN A 209 -93.18 -4.05 -14.99
CA GLN A 209 -92.52 -5.02 -14.11
C GLN A 209 -92.73 -6.42 -14.67
N HIS A 210 -91.66 -7.02 -15.17
CA HIS A 210 -91.70 -8.37 -15.77
C HIS A 210 -92.24 -9.43 -14.79
N GLU A 211 -91.96 -9.29 -13.50
CA GLU A 211 -92.42 -10.19 -12.43
C GLU A 211 -93.95 -10.18 -12.25
N CYS A 212 -94.61 -9.05 -12.52
CA CYS A 212 -96.05 -8.93 -12.45
C CYS A 212 -96.73 -9.23 -13.79
N ALA A 213 -95.98 -9.37 -14.88
CA ALA A 213 -96.52 -9.53 -16.23
C ALA A 213 -97.34 -10.82 -16.37
N THR A 214 -96.90 -11.93 -15.77
CA THR A 214 -97.63 -13.20 -15.80
C THR A 214 -98.95 -13.11 -15.02
N ALA A 215 -98.94 -12.51 -13.83
CA ALA A 215 -100.15 -12.31 -13.03
C ALA A 215 -101.12 -11.34 -13.71
N LEU A 216 -100.62 -10.24 -14.29
CA LEU A 216 -101.41 -9.30 -15.08
C LEU A 216 -102.00 -9.95 -16.32
N HIS A 217 -101.24 -10.79 -17.02
CA HIS A 217 -101.73 -11.54 -18.17
C HIS A 217 -102.87 -12.48 -17.77
N VAL A 218 -102.76 -13.18 -16.64
CA VAL A 218 -103.84 -14.03 -16.09
C VAL A 218 -105.06 -13.20 -15.71
N CYS A 219 -104.88 -12.04 -15.06
CA CYS A 219 -105.99 -11.14 -14.74
C CYS A 219 -106.68 -10.58 -16.00
N GLU A 220 -105.91 -10.21 -17.03
CA GLU A 220 -106.43 -9.77 -18.34
C GLU A 220 -107.15 -10.93 -19.07
N GLN A 221 -106.66 -12.16 -18.97
CA GLN A 221 -107.33 -13.37 -19.48
C GLN A 221 -108.64 -13.65 -18.75
N LEU A 222 -108.69 -13.49 -17.42
CA LEU A 222 -109.91 -13.66 -16.63
C LEU A 222 -110.96 -12.58 -16.95
N LEU A 223 -110.52 -11.34 -17.21
CA LEU A 223 -111.37 -10.24 -17.66
C LEU A 223 -111.91 -10.42 -19.08
N SER A 224 -111.17 -11.11 -19.95
CA SER A 224 -111.56 -11.45 -21.31
C SER A 224 -112.23 -12.82 -21.43
N HIS A 225 -112.45 -13.51 -20.30
CA HIS A 225 -113.04 -14.84 -20.26
C HIS A 225 -114.55 -14.77 -20.54
N ASP A 226 -114.95 -15.20 -21.74
CA ASP A 226 -116.36 -15.41 -22.09
C ASP A 226 -116.88 -16.67 -21.39
N ALA A 227 -117.50 -16.49 -20.22
CA ALA A 227 -118.08 -17.56 -19.43
C ALA A 227 -119.10 -18.43 -20.21
N LEU A 228 -119.73 -17.89 -21.27
CA LEU A 228 -120.65 -18.64 -22.12
C LEU A 228 -119.93 -19.57 -23.11
N GLY A 229 -118.70 -19.22 -23.53
CA GLY A 229 -117.84 -20.07 -24.34
C GLY A 229 -117.33 -21.30 -23.59
N ALA A 230 -116.98 -21.13 -22.30
CA ALA A 230 -116.52 -22.22 -21.44
C ALA A 230 -117.60 -23.28 -21.15
N ILE A 231 -118.87 -22.85 -21.04
CA ILE A 231 -120.01 -23.78 -20.85
C ILE A 231 -120.22 -24.66 -22.11
N ARG A 232 -119.93 -24.17 -23.31
CA ARG A 232 -119.96 -25.00 -24.54
C ARG A 232 -118.82 -26.02 -24.60
N GLY A 233 -117.69 -25.75 -23.96
CA GLY A 233 -116.55 -26.68 -23.84
C GLY A 233 -116.71 -27.75 -22.75
N LEU A 234 -117.69 -27.61 -21.85
CA LEU A 234 -118.01 -28.59 -20.80
C LEU A 234 -118.95 -29.72 -21.27
N LEU A 235 -119.42 -29.68 -22.52
CA LEU A 235 -120.07 -30.84 -23.13
C LEU A 235 -118.99 -31.88 -23.46
N PRO A 236 -119.04 -33.10 -22.87
CA PRO A 236 -117.97 -34.08 -23.03
C PRO A 236 -117.97 -34.65 -24.46
N PRO A 237 -116.80 -34.84 -25.10
CA PRO A 237 -116.71 -35.68 -26.29
C PRO A 237 -116.88 -37.16 -25.89
N PRO A 238 -117.31 -38.04 -26.82
CA PRO A 238 -117.63 -39.41 -26.48
C PRO A 238 -116.37 -40.16 -26.04
N THR A 239 -116.48 -40.79 -24.88
CA THR A 239 -115.52 -41.72 -24.26
C THR A 239 -115.08 -42.81 -25.24
N LEU A 240 -113.78 -43.11 -25.30
CA LEU A 240 -113.28 -44.50 -25.39
C LEU A 240 -111.78 -44.62 -25.04
N VAL A 241 -111.53 -45.56 -24.12
CA VAL A 241 -110.32 -46.37 -23.81
C VAL A 241 -109.10 -45.68 -23.16
N TYR A 242 -108.95 -46.01 -21.87
CA TYR A 242 -107.76 -45.89 -21.03
C TYR A 242 -106.57 -46.70 -21.57
N GLY A 243 -105.40 -46.07 -21.64
CA GLY A 243 -104.08 -46.71 -21.75
C GLY A 243 -103.00 -45.63 -21.62
N HIS A 244 -102.20 -45.68 -20.56
CA HIS A 244 -101.15 -44.71 -20.24
C HIS A 244 -99.83 -45.05 -20.97
N ASP A 245 -99.12 -43.99 -21.40
CA ASP A 245 -97.64 -43.86 -21.50
C ASP A 245 -96.92 -43.75 -22.86
N SER A 246 -97.60 -43.58 -24.01
CA SER A 246 -96.92 -43.03 -25.22
C SER A 246 -97.81 -42.09 -26.04
N LEU A 247 -97.94 -40.85 -25.56
CA LEU A 247 -98.66 -39.75 -26.25
C LEU A 247 -98.27 -39.56 -27.72
N ASP A 248 -97.07 -40.01 -28.11
CA ASP A 248 -96.60 -39.88 -29.49
C ASP A 248 -97.10 -41.00 -30.43
N GLU A 249 -97.40 -42.21 -29.97
CA GLU A 249 -97.99 -43.26 -30.82
C GLU A 249 -99.53 -43.22 -30.81
N ASP A 250 -100.12 -42.79 -29.70
CA ASP A 250 -101.57 -42.81 -29.50
C ASP A 250 -102.35 -41.93 -30.49
N CYS A 251 -101.76 -40.83 -30.94
CA CYS A 251 -102.44 -39.87 -31.80
C CYS A 251 -102.49 -40.29 -33.29
N ASP A 252 -101.53 -41.08 -33.79
CA ASP A 252 -101.61 -41.63 -35.15
C ASP A 252 -102.65 -42.74 -35.20
N ILE A 253 -102.62 -43.61 -34.18
CA ILE A 253 -103.63 -44.62 -33.96
C ILE A 253 -105.01 -43.98 -33.84
N TYR A 254 -105.10 -42.82 -33.18
CA TYR A 254 -106.33 -42.03 -33.06
C TYR A 254 -106.80 -41.44 -34.38
N ALA A 255 -105.92 -40.81 -35.17
CA ALA A 255 -106.29 -40.27 -36.48
C ALA A 255 -106.73 -41.40 -37.44
N ASP A 256 -106.05 -42.54 -37.42
CA ASP A 256 -106.42 -43.73 -38.19
C ASP A 256 -107.72 -44.38 -37.69
N ALA A 257 -107.97 -44.36 -36.38
CA ALA A 257 -109.24 -44.82 -35.81
C ALA A 257 -110.39 -43.91 -36.25
N CYS A 258 -110.21 -42.58 -36.22
CA CYS A 258 -111.21 -41.62 -36.68
C CYS A 258 -111.50 -41.75 -38.18
N MET A 259 -110.47 -41.97 -39.01
CA MET A 259 -110.65 -42.22 -40.44
C MET A 259 -111.41 -43.54 -40.69
N ARG A 260 -111.04 -44.63 -39.99
CA ARG A 260 -111.75 -45.93 -40.08
C ARG A 260 -113.20 -45.84 -39.61
N GLU A 261 -113.47 -45.10 -38.54
CA GLU A 261 -114.83 -44.88 -38.04
C GLU A 261 -115.68 -44.10 -39.06
N THR A 262 -115.11 -43.06 -39.66
CA THR A 262 -115.74 -42.31 -40.74
C THR A 262 -116.07 -43.23 -41.93
N ASP A 263 -115.16 -44.12 -42.30
CA ASP A 263 -115.32 -45.08 -43.39
C ASP A 263 -116.40 -46.14 -43.09
N ASN A 264 -116.46 -46.60 -41.85
CA ASN A 264 -117.50 -47.53 -41.39
C ASN A 264 -118.89 -46.89 -41.43
N LEU A 265 -119.03 -45.64 -40.99
CA LEU A 265 -120.30 -44.89 -41.04
C LEU A 265 -120.76 -44.65 -42.48
N VAL A 266 -119.83 -44.39 -43.40
CA VAL A 266 -120.11 -44.28 -44.84
C VAL A 266 -120.55 -45.62 -45.42
N GLY A 267 -119.90 -46.72 -45.02
CA GLY A 267 -120.29 -48.07 -45.42
C GLY A 267 -121.72 -48.40 -45.01
N VAL A 268 -122.08 -48.12 -43.75
CA VAL A 268 -123.47 -48.27 -43.25
C VAL A 268 -124.44 -47.40 -44.05
N GLY A 269 -124.10 -46.13 -44.28
CA GLY A 269 -124.92 -45.23 -45.08
C GLY A 269 -125.17 -45.74 -46.50
N LYS A 270 -124.12 -46.19 -47.21
CA LYS A 270 -124.23 -46.78 -48.56
C LYS A 270 -125.07 -48.05 -48.59
N THR A 271 -125.02 -48.84 -47.52
CA THR A 271 -125.84 -50.06 -47.40
C THR A 271 -127.32 -49.69 -47.30
N ILE A 272 -127.65 -48.66 -46.51
CA ILE A 272 -129.00 -48.10 -46.39
C ILE A 272 -129.49 -47.49 -47.71
N GLU A 273 -128.62 -46.76 -48.41
CA GLU A 273 -128.94 -46.22 -49.75
C GLU A 273 -129.27 -47.34 -50.74
N GLY A 274 -128.44 -48.40 -50.80
CA GLY A 274 -128.67 -49.55 -51.68
C GLY A 274 -129.92 -50.37 -51.31
N GLU A 275 -130.21 -50.56 -50.01
CA GLU A 275 -131.48 -51.16 -49.57
C GLU A 275 -132.68 -50.30 -49.95
N GLY A 276 -132.57 -48.97 -49.87
CA GLY A 276 -133.61 -48.03 -50.31
C GLY A 276 -133.85 -48.10 -51.82
N GLU A 277 -132.78 -48.10 -52.62
CA GLU A 277 -132.85 -48.22 -54.08
C GLU A 277 -133.49 -49.55 -54.52
N ASN A 278 -133.17 -50.66 -53.83
CA ASN A 278 -133.77 -51.98 -54.07
C ASN A 278 -135.29 -52.01 -53.84
N VAL A 279 -135.83 -51.10 -53.03
CA VAL A 279 -137.27 -50.94 -52.76
C VAL A 279 -137.88 -49.81 -53.61
N GLY A 280 -137.11 -49.22 -54.53
CA GLY A 280 -137.55 -48.19 -55.47
C GLY A 280 -137.52 -46.76 -54.95
N LEU A 281 -136.83 -46.52 -53.82
CA LEU A 281 -136.65 -45.20 -53.22
C LEU A 281 -135.25 -44.66 -53.54
N CYS A 282 -135.17 -43.49 -54.19
CA CYS A 282 -133.90 -42.77 -54.29
C CYS A 282 -133.64 -42.01 -52.98
N CYS A 283 -132.80 -42.56 -52.10
CA CYS A 283 -132.34 -41.89 -50.89
C CYS A 283 -130.84 -41.65 -50.97
N ALA A 284 -130.41 -40.39 -50.87
CA ALA A 284 -129.01 -40.02 -50.65
C ALA A 284 -128.83 -39.69 -49.16
N VAL A 285 -128.32 -40.64 -48.41
CA VAL A 285 -128.14 -40.60 -46.96
C VAL A 285 -126.71 -40.20 -46.60
N VAL A 286 -125.73 -40.51 -47.45
CA VAL A 286 -124.32 -40.18 -47.25
C VAL A 286 -124.00 -38.82 -47.85
N PRO A 287 -123.62 -37.81 -47.04
CA PRO A 287 -123.17 -36.52 -47.56
C PRO A 287 -121.71 -36.64 -48.04
N SER A 288 -121.51 -37.24 -49.22
CA SER A 288 -120.18 -37.59 -49.77
C SER A 288 -119.17 -36.43 -49.73
N GLU A 289 -119.57 -35.21 -50.10
CA GLU A 289 -118.70 -34.04 -50.06
C GLU A 289 -118.20 -33.70 -48.64
N ARG A 290 -119.06 -33.84 -47.61
CA ARG A 290 -118.69 -33.56 -46.21
C ARG A 290 -117.78 -34.63 -45.65
N VAL A 291 -118.02 -35.88 -46.02
CA VAL A 291 -117.19 -37.03 -45.65
C VAL A 291 -115.80 -36.92 -46.28
N GLU A 292 -115.72 -36.62 -47.57
CA GLU A 292 -114.44 -36.43 -48.28
C GLU A 292 -113.66 -35.23 -47.72
N MET A 293 -114.36 -34.16 -47.33
CA MET A 293 -113.75 -33.04 -46.62
C MET A 293 -113.22 -33.45 -45.24
N ALA A 294 -113.96 -34.24 -44.46
CA ALA A 294 -113.50 -34.74 -43.16
C ALA A 294 -112.29 -35.67 -43.33
N ARG A 295 -112.33 -36.58 -44.32
CA ARG A 295 -111.22 -37.49 -44.63
C ARG A 295 -109.98 -36.72 -45.06
N SER A 296 -110.09 -35.77 -45.98
CA SER A 296 -108.95 -34.93 -46.41
C SER A 296 -108.34 -34.12 -45.27
N ARG A 297 -109.16 -33.62 -44.34
CA ARG A 297 -108.68 -32.97 -43.11
C ARG A 297 -107.87 -33.93 -42.23
N TRP A 298 -108.37 -35.14 -41.97
CA TRP A 298 -107.63 -36.13 -41.19
C TRP A 298 -106.34 -36.60 -41.87
N THR A 299 -106.36 -36.82 -43.19
CA THR A 299 -105.15 -37.12 -43.96
C THR A 299 -104.14 -35.97 -43.92
N SER A 300 -104.61 -34.72 -43.91
CA SER A 300 -103.75 -33.54 -43.76
C SER A 300 -103.12 -33.47 -42.38
N VAL A 301 -103.88 -33.78 -41.32
CA VAL A 301 -103.38 -33.82 -39.93
C VAL A 301 -102.29 -34.88 -39.80
N HIS A 302 -102.52 -36.09 -40.32
CA HIS A 302 -101.54 -37.17 -40.30
C HIS A 302 -100.25 -36.80 -41.05
N ARG A 303 -100.38 -36.20 -42.26
CA ARG A 303 -99.21 -35.74 -43.04
C ARG A 303 -98.40 -34.65 -42.33
N LEU A 304 -99.08 -33.67 -41.74
CA LEU A 304 -98.41 -32.59 -41.00
C LEU A 304 -97.67 -33.13 -39.77
N ARG A 305 -98.23 -34.13 -39.10
CA ARG A 305 -97.58 -34.78 -37.96
C ARG A 305 -96.32 -35.55 -38.36
N LEU A 306 -96.37 -36.32 -39.45
CA LEU A 306 -95.18 -37.01 -39.97
C LEU A 306 -94.05 -36.01 -40.27
N SER A 307 -94.38 -34.90 -40.93
CA SER A 307 -93.42 -33.82 -41.20
C SER A 307 -92.88 -33.18 -39.90
N LEU A 308 -93.73 -32.99 -38.89
CA LEU A 308 -93.30 -32.47 -37.60
C LEU A 308 -92.31 -33.42 -36.90
N ARG A 309 -92.53 -34.74 -36.95
CA ARG A 309 -91.59 -35.72 -36.38
C ARG A 309 -90.24 -35.71 -37.09
N GLU A 310 -90.24 -35.61 -38.42
CA GLU A 310 -89.00 -35.48 -39.20
C GLU A 310 -88.21 -34.23 -38.79
N VAL A 311 -88.90 -33.10 -38.59
CA VAL A 311 -88.28 -31.84 -38.13
C VAL A 311 -87.76 -31.96 -36.69
N VAL A 312 -88.51 -32.60 -35.78
CA VAL A 312 -88.07 -32.83 -34.40
C VAL A 312 -86.84 -33.75 -34.36
N ALA A 313 -86.83 -34.83 -35.15
CA ALA A 313 -85.67 -35.72 -35.26
C ALA A 313 -84.44 -34.97 -35.77
N ALA A 314 -84.58 -34.19 -36.85
CA ALA A 314 -83.49 -33.36 -37.38
C ALA A 314 -83.01 -32.31 -36.37
N SER A 315 -83.92 -31.72 -35.59
CA SER A 315 -83.56 -30.78 -34.52
C SER A 315 -82.80 -31.46 -33.37
N CYS A 316 -83.17 -32.69 -33.00
CA CYS A 316 -82.47 -33.47 -31.99
C CYS A 316 -81.06 -33.82 -32.45
N ASP A 317 -80.89 -34.20 -33.72
CA ASP A 317 -79.57 -34.51 -34.28
C ASP A 317 -78.67 -33.26 -34.35
N LEU A 318 -79.23 -32.12 -34.77
CA LEU A 318 -78.50 -30.84 -34.75
C LEU A 318 -78.11 -30.42 -33.33
N SER A 319 -78.96 -30.66 -32.34
CA SER A 319 -78.66 -30.37 -30.93
C SER A 319 -77.47 -31.19 -30.43
N LYS A 320 -77.39 -32.48 -30.81
CA LYS A 320 -76.25 -33.33 -30.45
C LYS A 320 -74.96 -32.86 -31.13
N GLU A 321 -75.02 -32.52 -32.42
CA GLU A 321 -73.85 -32.01 -33.14
C GLU A 321 -73.35 -30.68 -32.54
N LEU A 322 -74.26 -29.80 -32.11
CA LEU A 322 -73.89 -28.56 -31.43
C LEU A 322 -73.22 -28.82 -30.06
N GLU A 323 -73.71 -29.80 -29.29
CA GLU A 323 -73.08 -30.21 -28.04
C GLU A 323 -71.66 -30.76 -28.27
N GLU A 324 -71.45 -31.58 -29.31
CA GLU A 324 -70.14 -32.09 -29.69
C GLU A 324 -69.18 -30.95 -30.08
N GLN A 325 -69.66 -29.97 -30.87
CA GLN A 325 -68.85 -28.80 -31.22
C GLN A 325 -68.51 -27.93 -30.01
N LEU A 326 -69.45 -27.72 -29.08
CA LEU A 326 -69.19 -26.99 -27.83
C LEU A 326 -68.12 -27.69 -26.98
N MET A 327 -68.16 -29.02 -26.90
CA MET A 327 -67.13 -29.79 -26.20
C MET A 327 -65.76 -29.66 -26.87
N LEU A 328 -65.69 -29.67 -28.20
CA LEU A 328 -64.46 -29.45 -28.94
C LEU A 328 -63.90 -28.03 -28.71
N VAL A 329 -64.75 -27.00 -28.76
CA VAL A 329 -64.35 -25.61 -28.50
C VAL A 329 -63.80 -25.46 -27.09
N LYS A 330 -64.43 -26.10 -26.09
CA LYS A 330 -63.93 -26.11 -24.72
C LYS A 330 -62.54 -26.75 -24.63
N LEU A 331 -62.33 -27.90 -25.27
CA LEU A 331 -61.04 -28.59 -25.27
C LEU A 331 -59.94 -27.78 -25.98
N LEU A 332 -60.28 -27.10 -27.08
CA LEU A 332 -59.36 -26.17 -27.75
C LEU A 332 -59.04 -24.96 -26.87
N SER A 333 -60.02 -24.40 -26.17
CA SER A 333 -59.82 -23.31 -25.21
C SER A 333 -58.87 -23.72 -24.08
N ASP A 334 -59.08 -24.89 -23.48
CA ASP A 334 -58.20 -25.42 -22.43
C ASP A 334 -56.77 -25.63 -22.97
N ARG A 335 -56.63 -26.09 -24.21
CA ARG A 335 -55.32 -26.26 -24.86
C ARG A 335 -54.61 -24.92 -25.10
N VAL A 336 -55.34 -23.88 -25.50
CA VAL A 336 -54.78 -22.53 -25.68
C VAL A 336 -54.23 -22.01 -24.35
N VAL A 337 -54.97 -22.14 -23.24
CA VAL A 337 -54.51 -21.73 -21.91
C VAL A 337 -53.20 -22.43 -21.51
N VAL A 338 -53.08 -23.73 -21.80
CA VAL A 338 -51.85 -24.48 -21.52
C VAL A 338 -50.69 -23.99 -22.40
N LEU A 339 -50.94 -23.72 -23.68
CA LEU A 339 -49.91 -23.20 -24.59
C LEU A 339 -49.46 -21.78 -24.19
N ASP A 340 -50.38 -20.91 -23.80
CA ASP A 340 -50.07 -19.56 -23.31
C ASP A 340 -49.18 -19.63 -22.06
N ALA A 341 -49.51 -20.50 -21.10
CA ALA A 341 -48.68 -20.72 -19.92
C ALA A 341 -47.27 -21.24 -20.27
N GLN A 342 -47.15 -22.12 -21.28
CA GLN A 342 -45.85 -22.60 -21.76
C GLN A 342 -45.04 -21.50 -22.45
N ILE A 343 -45.70 -20.60 -23.20
CA ILE A 343 -45.05 -19.45 -23.82
C ILE A 343 -44.56 -18.46 -22.76
N GLU A 344 -45.37 -18.16 -21.74
CA GLU A 344 -44.97 -17.29 -20.63
C GLU A 344 -43.77 -17.86 -19.86
N ASP A 345 -43.77 -19.16 -19.57
CA ASP A 345 -42.63 -19.82 -18.91
C ASP A 345 -41.37 -19.78 -19.78
N ALA A 346 -41.49 -20.06 -21.08
CA ALA A 346 -40.37 -19.95 -22.01
C ALA A 346 -39.82 -18.51 -22.12
N GLN A 347 -40.70 -17.50 -22.13
CA GLN A 347 -40.30 -16.09 -22.14
C GLN A 347 -39.61 -15.69 -20.83
N SER A 348 -40.10 -16.15 -19.68
CA SER A 348 -39.47 -15.94 -18.38
C SER A 348 -38.08 -16.57 -18.34
N ASN A 349 -37.92 -17.80 -18.84
CA ASN A 349 -36.62 -18.47 -18.93
C ASN A 349 -35.65 -17.71 -19.85
N LEU A 350 -36.10 -17.24 -21.02
CA LEU A 350 -35.28 -16.43 -21.92
C LEU A 350 -34.84 -15.09 -21.29
N GLN A 351 -35.72 -14.44 -20.52
CA GLN A 351 -35.35 -13.22 -19.77
C GLN A 351 -34.30 -13.51 -18.70
N GLN A 352 -34.45 -14.63 -17.98
CA GLN A 352 -33.49 -15.04 -16.97
C GLN A 352 -32.12 -15.38 -17.58
N ASP A 353 -32.09 -16.05 -18.73
CA ASP A 353 -30.87 -16.33 -19.49
C ASP A 353 -30.23 -15.03 -19.98
N SER A 354 -31.01 -14.09 -20.49
CA SER A 354 -30.52 -12.77 -20.92
C SER A 354 -29.87 -12.00 -19.76
N ILE A 355 -30.48 -12.00 -18.56
CA ILE A 355 -29.90 -11.40 -17.36
C ILE A 355 -28.60 -12.11 -16.95
N THR A 356 -28.56 -13.43 -17.06
CA THR A 356 -27.37 -14.23 -16.71
C THR A 356 -26.20 -13.91 -17.65
N ILE A 357 -26.44 -13.90 -18.96
CA ILE A 357 -25.45 -13.53 -19.98
C ILE A 357 -24.95 -12.09 -19.75
N GLN A 358 -25.84 -11.16 -19.42
CA GLN A 358 -25.46 -9.78 -19.13
C GLN A 358 -24.53 -9.67 -17.90
N ARG A 359 -24.83 -10.41 -16.83
CA ARG A 359 -23.97 -10.47 -15.64
C ARG A 359 -22.61 -11.11 -15.93
N GLU A 360 -22.57 -12.16 -16.74
CA GLU A 360 -21.32 -12.78 -17.18
C GLU A 360 -20.48 -11.81 -18.01
N LYS A 361 -21.11 -11.07 -18.93
CA LYS A 361 -20.43 -10.04 -19.72
C LYS A 361 -19.82 -8.95 -18.83
N GLU A 362 -20.59 -8.43 -17.87
CA GLU A 362 -20.10 -7.44 -16.90
C GLU A 362 -18.95 -8.00 -16.05
N MET A 363 -19.04 -9.27 -15.63
CA MET A 363 -17.94 -9.94 -14.92
C MET A 363 -16.67 -10.01 -15.79
N HIS A 364 -16.80 -10.41 -17.07
CA HIS A 364 -15.68 -10.49 -17.99
C HIS A 364 -15.05 -9.12 -18.28
N GLU A 365 -15.85 -8.06 -18.45
CA GLU A 365 -15.35 -6.69 -18.63
C GLU A 365 -14.63 -6.20 -17.37
N ASN A 366 -15.17 -6.46 -16.17
CA ASN A 366 -14.53 -6.12 -14.90
C ASN A 366 -13.21 -6.88 -14.71
N LEU A 367 -13.19 -8.18 -15.05
CA LEU A 367 -11.98 -8.99 -15.00
C LEU A 367 -10.94 -8.41 -15.97
N PHE A 368 -11.30 -8.19 -17.23
CA PHE A 368 -10.41 -7.59 -18.23
C PHE A 368 -9.84 -6.24 -17.77
N SER A 369 -10.68 -5.35 -17.21
CA SER A 369 -10.22 -4.08 -16.64
C SER A 369 -9.23 -4.27 -15.50
N SER A 370 -9.47 -5.24 -14.61
CA SER A 370 -8.54 -5.57 -13.51
C SER A 370 -7.20 -6.09 -14.04
N TRP A 371 -7.22 -6.97 -15.03
CA TRP A 371 -6.00 -7.47 -15.68
C TRP A 371 -5.23 -6.35 -16.38
N GLN A 372 -5.92 -5.43 -17.05
CA GLN A 372 -5.29 -4.26 -17.68
C GLN A 372 -4.63 -3.36 -16.63
N LYS A 373 -5.29 -3.09 -15.50
CA LYS A 373 -4.72 -2.31 -14.39
C LYS A 373 -3.50 -3.01 -13.77
N ALA A 374 -3.56 -4.32 -13.58
CA ALA A 374 -2.43 -5.11 -13.07
C ALA A 374 -1.24 -5.07 -14.04
N LEU A 375 -1.49 -5.21 -15.35
CA LEU A 375 -0.46 -5.10 -16.38
C LEU A 375 0.17 -3.70 -16.39
N GLN A 376 -0.64 -2.64 -16.31
CA GLN A 376 -0.15 -1.26 -16.24
C GLN A 376 0.74 -1.05 -15.02
N THR A 377 0.32 -1.57 -13.86
CA THR A 377 1.09 -1.48 -12.60
C THR A 377 2.41 -2.22 -12.72
N SER A 378 2.41 -3.42 -13.32
CA SER A 378 3.63 -4.19 -13.58
C SER A 378 4.59 -3.46 -14.52
N ILE A 379 4.09 -2.80 -15.57
CA ILE A 379 4.91 -2.00 -16.48
C ILE A 379 5.58 -0.84 -15.74
N VAL A 380 4.82 -0.11 -14.92
CA VAL A 380 5.38 0.99 -14.10
C VAL A 380 6.42 0.46 -13.12
N HIS A 381 6.17 -0.68 -12.47
CA HIS A 381 7.16 -1.29 -11.57
C HIS A 381 8.45 -1.67 -12.30
N MET A 382 8.36 -2.27 -13.50
CA MET A 382 9.54 -2.57 -14.32
C MET A 382 10.32 -1.31 -14.72
N GLN A 383 9.62 -0.21 -15.02
CA GLN A 383 10.26 1.08 -15.32
C GLN A 383 10.97 1.64 -14.09
N CYS A 384 10.33 1.64 -12.92
CA CYS A 384 10.95 2.07 -11.66
C CYS A 384 12.19 1.22 -11.32
N GLU A 385 12.11 -0.09 -11.51
CA GLU A 385 13.23 -1.00 -11.29
C GLU A 385 14.39 -0.69 -12.24
N ALA A 386 14.13 -0.46 -13.52
CA ALA A 386 15.14 -0.06 -14.49
C ALA A 386 15.81 1.29 -14.12
N THR A 387 15.01 2.27 -13.68
CA THR A 387 15.55 3.56 -13.20
C THR A 387 16.41 3.39 -11.94
N CYS A 388 15.97 2.55 -10.98
CA CYS A 388 16.74 2.27 -9.78
C CYS A 388 18.06 1.56 -10.11
N ARG A 389 18.06 0.57 -11.01
CA ARG A 389 19.28 -0.10 -11.47
C ARG A 389 20.24 0.90 -12.12
N SER A 390 19.76 1.75 -13.02
CA SER A 390 20.61 2.78 -13.64
C SER A 390 21.18 3.77 -12.62
N ALA A 391 20.41 4.14 -11.60
CA ALA A 391 20.89 5.01 -10.52
C ALA A 391 21.97 4.32 -9.66
N VAL A 392 21.80 3.03 -9.36
CA VAL A 392 22.81 2.21 -8.65
C VAL A 392 24.08 2.08 -9.49
N GLU A 393 23.98 1.73 -10.76
CA GLU A 393 25.13 1.63 -11.68
C GLU A 393 25.89 2.97 -11.78
N SER A 394 25.17 4.10 -11.85
CA SER A 394 25.80 5.42 -11.82
C SER A 394 26.52 5.70 -10.50
N LYS A 395 25.94 5.29 -9.37
CA LYS A 395 26.56 5.49 -8.04
C LYS A 395 27.76 4.58 -7.82
N GLU A 396 27.71 3.35 -8.32
CA GLU A 396 28.86 2.44 -8.33
C GLU A 396 30.00 3.01 -9.18
N ALA A 397 29.70 3.58 -10.35
CA ALA A 397 30.71 4.24 -11.18
C ALA A 397 31.33 5.49 -10.50
N ASP A 398 30.52 6.27 -9.78
CA ASP A 398 31.01 7.41 -9.01
C ASP A 398 31.87 6.97 -7.81
N MET A 399 31.45 5.93 -7.08
CA MET A 399 32.25 5.35 -5.98
C MET A 399 33.59 4.82 -6.51
N ALA A 400 33.59 4.06 -7.61
CA ALA A 400 34.84 3.57 -8.21
C ALA A 400 35.76 4.72 -8.62
N ARG A 401 35.22 5.84 -9.11
CA ARG A 401 36.01 7.04 -9.40
C ARG A 401 36.62 7.65 -8.14
N GLN A 402 35.84 7.75 -7.05
CA GLN A 402 36.31 8.26 -5.77
C GLN A 402 37.36 7.34 -5.12
N GLU A 403 37.22 6.02 -5.24
CA GLU A 403 38.23 5.05 -4.79
C GLU A 403 39.56 5.26 -5.53
N VAL A 404 39.53 5.39 -6.86
CA VAL A 404 40.74 5.65 -7.65
C VAL A 404 41.38 7.00 -7.28
N GLU A 405 40.57 8.04 -7.03
CA GLU A 405 41.07 9.35 -6.60
C GLU A 405 41.70 9.29 -5.20
N LEU A 406 41.08 8.58 -4.27
CA LEU A 406 41.64 8.32 -2.93
C LEU A 406 42.95 7.55 -3.01
N GLU A 407 43.01 6.47 -3.80
CA GLU A 407 44.25 5.70 -4.02
C GLU A 407 45.37 6.57 -4.57
N ALA A 408 45.07 7.41 -5.57
CA ALA A 408 46.04 8.35 -6.14
C ALA A 408 46.53 9.36 -5.09
N LYS A 409 45.62 9.90 -4.26
CA LYS A 409 45.97 10.82 -3.17
C LYS A 409 46.80 10.16 -2.08
N THR A 410 46.49 8.91 -1.71
CA THR A 410 47.31 8.16 -0.76
C THR A 410 48.70 7.88 -1.31
N ALA A 411 48.82 7.51 -2.59
CA ALA A 411 50.13 7.31 -3.22
C ALA A 411 50.95 8.61 -3.29
N GLU A 412 50.29 9.75 -3.56
CA GLU A 412 50.92 11.07 -3.52
C GLU A 412 51.44 11.40 -2.11
N MET A 413 50.64 11.18 -1.07
CA MET A 413 51.05 11.40 0.33
C MET A 413 52.19 10.47 0.75
N GLU A 414 52.17 9.20 0.36
CA GLU A 414 53.26 8.26 0.61
C GLU A 414 54.55 8.70 -0.08
N ALA A 415 54.48 9.19 -1.33
CA ALA A 415 55.63 9.74 -2.03
C ALA A 415 56.19 11.00 -1.35
N GLN A 416 55.33 11.90 -0.88
CA GLN A 416 55.75 13.08 -0.11
C GLN A 416 56.39 12.67 1.22
N TRP A 417 55.79 11.73 1.95
CA TRP A 417 56.31 11.22 3.21
C TRP A 417 57.68 10.56 3.04
N THR A 418 57.83 9.69 2.05
CA THR A 418 59.12 9.04 1.76
C THR A 418 60.19 10.06 1.36
N THR A 419 59.84 11.11 0.63
CA THR A 419 60.75 12.21 0.30
C THR A 419 61.19 12.97 1.56
N LEU A 420 60.24 13.39 2.40
CA LEU A 420 60.52 14.06 3.69
C LEU A 420 61.36 13.19 4.61
N HIS A 421 61.03 11.91 4.73
CA HIS A 421 61.78 10.96 5.54
C HIS A 421 63.22 10.82 5.02
N THR A 422 63.40 10.74 3.70
CA THR A 422 64.74 10.68 3.09
C THR A 422 65.55 11.95 3.37
N GLN A 423 64.93 13.14 3.24
CA GLN A 423 65.56 14.42 3.58
C GLN A 423 65.95 14.49 5.06
N ALA A 424 65.04 14.10 5.96
CA ALA A 424 65.32 14.05 7.39
C ALA A 424 66.48 13.10 7.71
N MET A 425 66.54 11.94 7.05
CA MET A 425 67.63 10.99 7.24
C MET A 425 68.97 11.50 6.71
N GLN A 426 68.96 12.22 5.58
CA GLN A 426 70.14 12.90 5.07
C GLN A 426 70.65 13.95 6.05
N LEU A 427 69.77 14.82 6.56
CA LEU A 427 70.10 15.84 7.57
C LEU A 427 70.65 15.21 8.86
N TYR A 428 70.03 14.12 9.33
CA TYR A 428 70.52 13.39 10.49
C TYR A 428 71.90 12.79 10.26
N THR A 429 72.15 12.24 9.07
CA THR A 429 73.45 11.68 8.70
C THR A 429 74.52 12.76 8.61
N THR A 430 74.21 13.92 8.02
CA THR A 430 75.15 15.05 7.97
C THR A 430 75.46 15.59 9.36
N LEU A 431 74.45 15.72 10.23
CA LEU A 431 74.66 16.13 11.63
C LEU A 431 75.59 15.15 12.36
N LEU A 432 75.39 13.84 12.17
CA LEU A 432 76.23 12.82 12.79
C LEU A 432 77.69 12.91 12.32
N VAL A 433 77.91 13.20 11.03
CA VAL A 433 79.25 13.43 10.47
C VAL A 433 79.87 14.71 11.03
N GLU A 434 79.13 15.80 11.17
CA GLU A 434 79.64 17.04 11.77
C GLU A 434 80.01 16.86 13.25
N GLU A 435 79.19 16.15 14.02
CA GLU A 435 79.50 15.81 15.42
C GLU A 435 80.75 14.91 15.53
N GLN A 436 80.92 13.95 14.60
CA GLN A 436 82.12 13.13 14.51
C GLN A 436 83.37 13.99 14.21
N GLN A 437 83.28 14.89 13.22
CA GLN A 437 84.38 15.80 12.86
C GLN A 437 84.71 16.77 14.01
N ARG A 438 83.70 17.25 14.72
CA ARG A 438 83.88 18.10 15.91
C ARG A 438 84.60 17.34 17.03
N ALA A 439 84.22 16.09 17.28
CA ALA A 439 84.90 15.24 18.25
C ALA A 439 86.36 14.99 17.87
N GLU A 440 86.64 14.74 16.59
CA GLU A 440 88.01 14.59 16.07
C GLU A 440 88.84 15.88 16.23
N ALA A 441 88.26 17.04 15.90
CA ALA A 441 88.90 18.34 16.08
C ALA A 441 89.19 18.64 17.56
N LEU A 442 88.26 18.30 18.47
CA LEU A 442 88.48 18.40 19.92
C LEU A 442 89.62 17.49 20.38
N CYS A 443 89.68 16.24 19.91
CA CYS A 443 90.79 15.33 20.19
C CYS A 443 92.13 15.92 19.73
N HIS A 444 92.20 16.46 18.51
CA HIS A 444 93.40 17.12 18.02
C HIS A 444 93.80 18.33 18.88
N LEU A 445 92.84 19.16 19.27
CA LEU A 445 93.10 20.33 20.13
C LEU A 445 93.57 19.92 21.53
N THR A 446 93.01 18.85 22.10
CA THR A 446 93.52 18.28 23.36
C THR A 446 94.95 17.75 23.23
N SER A 447 95.28 17.05 22.15
CA SER A 447 96.66 16.60 21.92
C SER A 447 97.65 17.75 21.75
N ALA A 448 97.27 18.82 21.04
CA ALA A 448 98.10 20.00 20.85
C ALA A 448 98.29 20.79 22.16
N THR A 449 97.25 20.91 22.98
CA THR A 449 97.35 21.57 24.31
C THR A 449 98.18 20.76 25.29
N ASP A 450 98.12 19.43 25.24
CA ASP A 450 99.03 18.57 26.01
C ASP A 450 100.48 18.71 25.55
N GLU A 451 100.75 18.74 24.23
CA GLU A 451 102.07 19.02 23.69
C GLU A 451 102.59 20.41 24.14
N GLN A 452 101.76 21.44 24.09
CA GLN A 452 102.10 22.78 24.59
C GLN A 452 102.45 22.74 26.07
N ARG A 453 101.66 22.06 26.93
CA ARG A 453 102.00 21.87 28.35
C ARG A 453 103.33 21.16 28.54
N THR A 454 103.66 20.17 27.71
CA THR A 454 104.98 19.51 27.80
C THR A 454 106.13 20.45 27.39
N GLN A 455 105.89 21.39 26.47
CA GLN A 455 106.87 22.41 26.11
C GLN A 455 107.01 23.50 27.20
N GLU A 456 105.89 23.94 27.79
CA GLU A 456 105.89 24.89 28.90
C GLU A 456 106.61 24.31 30.13
N THR A 457 106.34 23.06 30.50
CA THR A 457 107.06 22.39 31.59
C THR A 457 108.55 22.22 31.30
N ARG A 458 108.94 21.97 30.04
CA ARG A 458 110.35 22.01 29.62
C ARG A 458 110.96 23.39 29.76
N LEU A 459 110.25 24.45 29.37
CA LEU A 459 110.70 25.83 29.51
C LEU A 459 110.86 26.23 30.97
N VAL A 460 109.92 25.84 31.84
CA VAL A 460 110.00 26.05 33.29
C VAL A 460 111.23 25.33 33.87
N ALA A 461 111.44 24.06 33.51
CA ALA A 461 112.63 23.32 33.93
C ALA A 461 113.93 23.98 33.44
N LEU A 462 113.93 24.57 32.25
CA LEU A 462 115.07 25.31 31.69
C LEU A 462 115.28 26.64 32.43
N HIS A 463 114.20 27.34 32.78
CA HIS A 463 114.23 28.54 33.63
C HIS A 463 114.80 28.23 35.02
N GLU A 464 114.37 27.14 35.66
CA GLU A 464 114.92 26.71 36.96
C GLU A 464 116.41 26.36 36.87
N VAL A 465 116.86 25.78 35.76
CA VAL A 465 118.29 25.52 35.51
C VAL A 465 119.06 26.83 35.32
N CYS A 466 118.50 27.79 34.56
CA CYS A 466 119.06 29.13 34.40
C CYS A 466 119.11 29.89 35.73
N GLU A 467 118.07 29.86 36.55
CA GLU A 467 118.05 30.47 37.89
C GLU A 467 119.09 29.83 38.81
N LYS A 468 119.30 28.50 38.76
CA LYS A 468 120.38 27.84 39.50
C LYS A 468 121.76 28.27 39.03
N PHE A 469 121.93 28.47 37.73
CA PHE A 469 123.19 28.96 37.15
C PHE A 469 123.43 30.43 37.51
N GLU A 470 122.40 31.26 37.45
CA GLU A 470 122.45 32.66 37.90
C GLU A 470 122.72 32.76 39.41
N GLY A 471 122.11 31.87 40.21
CA GLY A 471 122.38 31.72 41.64
C GLY A 471 123.83 31.33 41.92
N ALA A 472 124.41 30.41 41.14
CA ALA A 472 125.82 30.03 41.26
C ALA A 472 126.77 31.20 40.92
N VAL A 473 126.47 31.96 39.86
CA VAL A 473 127.25 33.15 39.47
C VAL A 473 127.13 34.28 40.50
N ARG A 474 125.93 34.52 41.06
CA ARG A 474 125.74 35.47 42.17
C ARG A 474 126.51 35.04 43.42
N GLN A 475 126.56 33.75 43.72
CA GLN A 475 127.29 33.21 44.86
C GLN A 475 128.82 33.35 44.71
N GLU A 476 129.35 33.19 43.48
CA GLU A 476 130.76 33.47 43.16
C GLU A 476 131.10 34.98 43.24
N CYS A 477 130.17 35.86 42.85
CA CYS A 477 130.32 37.32 43.02
C CYS A 477 130.26 37.73 44.52
N ASP A 478 129.34 37.15 45.29
CA ASP A 478 129.21 37.41 46.74
C ASP A 478 130.41 36.87 47.54
N GLU A 479 131.10 35.82 47.07
CA GLU A 479 132.35 35.32 47.66
C GLU A 479 133.56 36.21 47.34
N MET A 480 133.53 36.94 46.22
CA MET A 480 134.52 37.97 45.91
C MET A 480 134.37 39.23 46.78
N ASP A 481 133.14 39.62 47.15
CA ASP A 481 132.88 40.80 47.99
C ASP A 481 133.11 40.56 49.49
N ARG A 482 133.08 39.30 49.97
CA ARG A 482 133.30 38.95 51.39
C ARG A 482 134.74 39.06 51.89
N CYS A 483 135.74 39.23 51.02
CA CYS A 483 137.13 39.47 51.45
C CYS A 483 137.47 40.97 51.64
N ALA A 484 136.57 41.90 51.31
CA ALA A 484 136.88 43.33 51.33
C ALA A 484 136.39 44.11 52.58
N LEU A 485 135.42 43.62 53.36
CA LEU A 485 134.84 44.42 54.45
C LEU A 485 134.40 43.59 55.67
N ALA A 486 135.36 43.25 56.53
CA ALA A 486 135.08 42.96 57.93
C ALA A 486 135.57 44.14 58.77
N ILE A 487 134.64 44.89 59.39
CA ILE A 487 134.73 45.77 60.58
C ILE A 487 133.66 46.88 60.43
N LEU A 488 132.45 46.68 60.97
CA LEU A 488 131.67 47.68 61.75
C LEU A 488 130.25 47.18 62.07
N ASN A 489 130.12 46.62 63.28
CA ASN A 489 129.05 46.82 64.27
C ASN A 489 127.59 47.17 63.88
N HIS A 490 126.73 46.25 64.34
CA HIS A 490 125.55 46.43 65.22
C HIS A 490 124.20 46.98 64.72
N ALA A 491 123.17 46.12 64.94
CA ALA A 491 121.77 46.37 65.34
C ALA A 491 120.80 46.99 64.30
N SER A 492 119.54 46.58 64.12
CA SER A 492 118.69 45.51 64.68
C SER A 492 117.32 45.55 63.94
N HIS A 493 116.75 44.38 63.64
CA HIS A 493 115.31 43.99 63.60
C HIS A 493 114.31 44.74 62.68
N GLY A 494 113.28 44.11 62.09
CA GLY A 494 112.64 42.79 62.28
C GLY A 494 111.83 42.38 61.02
N MET A 495 111.64 41.08 60.76
CA MET A 495 110.45 40.23 61.08
C MET A 495 109.13 40.70 60.42
N GLY A 496 108.30 39.90 59.74
CA GLY A 496 108.18 38.43 59.57
C GLY A 496 107.57 38.07 58.19
N ALA A 497 107.75 36.85 57.65
CA ALA A 497 106.97 35.62 57.93
C ALA A 497 105.46 35.79 57.64
N GLY A 498 104.78 34.99 56.82
CA GLY A 498 105.10 33.79 56.04
C GLY A 498 103.79 33.11 55.59
N ALA A 499 103.94 32.05 54.79
CA ALA A 499 103.00 30.92 54.57
C ALA A 499 101.61 31.24 53.94
N ALA A 500 101.21 30.71 52.78
CA ALA A 500 101.08 29.32 52.28
C ALA A 500 99.58 28.96 52.15
N GLY A 501 99.28 28.16 51.12
CA GLY A 501 98.02 27.39 50.98
C GLY A 501 97.09 27.98 49.92
N GLN A 502 96.99 27.37 48.74
CA GLN A 502 96.03 26.29 48.40
C GLN A 502 94.58 26.79 48.38
N ASP A 503 93.91 26.74 47.22
CA ASP A 503 93.03 25.64 46.82
C ASP A 503 91.98 26.09 45.77
N ASN A 504 91.43 25.08 45.09
CA ASN A 504 90.56 25.01 43.92
C ASN A 504 89.18 25.68 43.99
N GLY A 505 88.54 25.78 42.81
CA GLY A 505 87.08 25.81 42.62
C GLY A 505 86.64 27.02 41.78
N ARG A 506 86.42 26.91 40.47
CA ARG A 506 85.34 26.22 39.72
C ARG A 506 83.98 26.95 39.78
N ASP A 507 83.61 27.44 38.59
CA ASP A 507 82.30 27.61 37.98
C ASP A 507 81.18 28.48 38.60
N GLU A 508 80.67 29.32 37.69
CA GLU A 508 79.25 29.53 37.34
C GLU A 508 78.44 30.72 37.90
N ASN A 509 77.78 31.36 36.92
CA ASN A 509 76.50 32.06 36.95
C ASN A 509 76.46 33.55 37.33
N ASN A 510 76.50 34.34 36.25
CA ASN A 510 75.67 35.52 36.07
C ASN A 510 74.19 35.18 36.33
N GLU A 511 73.50 36.06 37.05
CA GLU A 511 72.21 36.62 36.62
C GLU A 511 71.95 37.91 37.43
N ALA A 512 72.17 39.05 36.76
CA ALA A 512 71.70 40.35 37.21
C ALA A 512 70.40 40.65 36.45
N VAL A 513 69.32 40.83 37.20
CA VAL A 513 68.03 41.30 36.72
C VAL A 513 68.03 42.83 36.77
N GLU A 514 67.80 43.39 35.59
CA GLU A 514 66.99 44.58 35.26
C GLU A 514 67.28 45.95 35.89
N GLU A 515 67.52 46.92 35.02
CA GLU A 515 66.62 48.07 34.74
C GLU A 515 67.45 49.19 34.10
N GLU A 516 67.87 49.02 32.84
CA GLU A 516 68.55 50.10 32.13
C GLU A 516 68.41 50.04 30.60
N ASP A 517 67.23 49.72 30.05
CA ASP A 517 67.11 49.58 28.58
C ASP A 517 65.91 50.27 27.91
N SER A 518 65.12 51.12 28.58
CA SER A 518 64.06 51.88 27.87
C SER A 518 64.62 53.07 27.06
N THR A 519 65.56 53.83 27.62
CA THR A 519 66.25 54.93 26.93
C THR A 519 67.37 54.44 26.03
N ARG A 520 68.04 53.35 26.42
CA ARG A 520 69.08 52.69 25.63
C ARG A 520 68.50 51.94 24.43
N ALA A 521 67.34 51.27 24.54
CA ALA A 521 66.67 50.70 23.37
C ALA A 521 66.19 51.76 22.37
N SER A 522 65.73 52.94 22.84
CA SER A 522 65.39 54.05 21.94
C SER A 522 66.62 54.61 21.22
N ALA A 523 67.73 54.82 21.94
CA ALA A 523 68.98 55.29 21.33
C ALA A 523 69.61 54.25 20.38
N ILE A 524 69.46 52.95 20.71
CA ILE A 524 69.87 51.85 19.83
C ILE A 524 68.97 51.84 18.59
N ASN A 525 67.66 51.98 18.70
CA ASN A 525 66.76 52.04 17.54
C ASN A 525 67.05 53.27 16.66
N ASP A 526 67.27 54.44 17.24
CA ASP A 526 67.65 55.65 16.49
C ASP A 526 68.99 55.45 15.76
N PHE A 527 69.94 54.75 16.38
CA PHE A 527 71.24 54.43 15.79
C PHE A 527 71.14 53.38 14.66
N LEU A 528 70.31 52.34 14.85
CA LEU A 528 70.04 51.32 13.84
C LEU A 528 69.28 51.91 12.63
N GLU A 529 68.35 52.84 12.87
CA GLU A 529 67.61 53.54 11.81
C GLU A 529 68.54 54.49 11.01
N GLN A 530 69.46 55.18 11.69
CA GLN A 530 70.51 55.97 11.05
C GLN A 530 71.49 55.11 10.22
N LEU A 531 71.85 53.91 10.68
CA LEU A 531 72.67 52.95 9.92
C LEU A 531 71.97 52.42 8.66
N LEU A 532 70.68 52.13 8.74
CA LEU A 532 69.87 51.70 7.57
C LEU A 532 69.71 52.82 6.52
N GLN A 533 69.71 54.08 6.97
CA GLN A 533 69.59 55.24 6.09
C GLN A 533 70.86 55.46 5.24
N CYS A 534 72.05 55.09 5.73
CA CYS A 534 73.29 55.08 4.95
C CYS A 534 73.21 54.14 3.73
N GLN A 535 72.59 52.96 3.87
CA GLN A 535 72.50 51.98 2.77
C GLN A 535 71.45 52.37 1.71
N ARG A 536 70.32 52.97 2.12
CA ARG A 536 69.27 53.45 1.19
C ARG A 536 69.71 54.62 0.31
N GLU A 537 70.67 55.41 0.76
CA GLU A 537 71.24 56.51 -0.02
C GLU A 537 72.33 56.01 -1.00
N GLU A 538 73.02 54.90 -0.70
CA GLU A 538 73.99 54.28 -1.62
C GLU A 538 73.35 53.49 -2.77
N GLU A 539 72.18 52.86 -2.58
CA GLU A 539 71.48 52.18 -3.68
C GLU A 539 70.91 53.15 -4.74
N LYS A 540 70.95 54.47 -4.51
CA LYS A 540 70.37 55.49 -5.40
C LYS A 540 71.36 56.43 -6.08
N GLU A 541 72.64 56.46 -5.71
CA GLU A 541 73.65 57.31 -6.39
C GLU A 541 74.95 56.54 -6.69
N GLU A 542 75.17 56.25 -7.98
CA GLU A 542 76.45 55.76 -8.51
C GLU A 542 77.55 56.81 -8.31
N ALA A 543 78.65 56.38 -7.70
CA ALA A 543 80.01 56.91 -7.80
C ALA A 543 80.27 58.38 -7.37
N GLN A 544 81.05 58.49 -6.28
CA GLN A 544 81.91 59.62 -5.90
C GLN A 544 81.19 60.89 -5.39
N ARG A 545 80.58 60.76 -4.21
CA ARG A 545 80.56 61.79 -3.15
C ARG A 545 80.40 61.07 -1.80
N GLU A 546 81.20 61.46 -0.81
CA GLU A 546 81.10 60.97 0.57
C GLU A 546 79.66 61.18 1.07
N SER A 547 78.97 60.09 1.43
CA SER A 547 77.60 60.16 1.98
C SER A 547 77.63 61.04 3.23
N VAL A 548 76.87 62.15 3.20
CA VAL A 548 76.79 63.12 4.31
C VAL A 548 76.30 62.43 5.60
N ALA A 549 75.45 61.40 5.47
CA ALA A 549 74.98 60.58 6.58
C ALA A 549 76.13 59.75 7.19
N LEU A 550 76.98 59.15 6.34
CA LEU A 550 78.10 58.31 6.77
C LEU A 550 79.20 59.14 7.46
N SER A 551 79.50 60.33 6.93
CA SER A 551 80.43 61.29 7.57
C SER A 551 79.91 61.83 8.90
N SER A 552 78.60 62.03 9.04
CA SER A 552 77.96 62.44 10.31
C SER A 552 78.00 61.32 11.36
N LEU A 553 77.83 60.06 10.95
CA LEU A 553 77.94 58.89 11.83
C LEU A 553 79.37 58.62 12.29
N MET A 554 80.36 58.77 11.39
CA MET A 554 81.77 58.64 11.75
C MET A 554 82.17 59.68 12.80
N ALA A 555 81.67 60.92 12.67
CA ALA A 555 81.93 61.98 13.63
C ALA A 555 81.23 61.78 14.99
N SER A 556 80.04 61.16 15.02
CA SER A 556 79.29 60.93 16.27
C SER A 556 79.74 59.67 17.02
N THR A 557 80.21 58.63 16.31
CA THR A 557 80.58 57.33 16.90
C THR A 557 82.09 57.10 17.02
N GLY A 558 82.91 57.79 16.22
CA GLY A 558 84.37 57.59 16.17
C GLY A 558 84.80 56.27 15.51
N LEU A 559 83.88 55.56 14.83
CA LEU A 559 84.14 54.30 14.15
C LEU A 559 84.58 54.53 12.68
N ASP A 560 85.38 53.60 12.16
CA ASP A 560 85.88 53.64 10.78
C ASP A 560 84.76 53.37 9.76
N ALA A 561 84.87 53.97 8.57
CA ALA A 561 83.86 53.92 7.51
C ALA A 561 83.56 52.47 7.08
N GLU A 562 84.58 51.62 6.94
CA GLU A 562 84.41 50.22 6.53
C GLU A 562 83.67 49.37 7.59
N LEU A 563 83.85 49.68 8.87
CA LEU A 563 83.18 49.00 9.97
C LEU A 563 81.70 49.40 10.06
N LEU A 564 81.42 50.69 9.89
CA LEU A 564 80.05 51.21 9.82
C LEU A 564 79.30 50.67 8.59
N GLN A 565 79.99 50.55 7.45
CA GLN A 565 79.43 49.97 6.24
C GLN A 565 79.08 48.49 6.41
N ARG A 566 79.99 47.67 6.95
CA ARG A 566 79.68 46.25 7.24
C ARG A 566 78.56 46.09 8.25
N ALA A 567 78.48 46.97 9.24
CA ALA A 567 77.39 46.96 10.22
C ALA A 567 76.05 47.30 9.56
N ALA A 568 76.02 48.29 8.66
CA ALA A 568 74.84 48.65 7.87
C ALA A 568 74.41 47.51 6.95
N ASP A 569 75.34 46.87 6.24
CA ASP A 569 75.05 45.73 5.35
C ASP A 569 74.51 44.51 6.10
N SER A 570 75.10 44.21 7.27
CA SER A 570 74.65 43.10 8.12
C SER A 570 73.26 43.37 8.71
N LEU A 571 73.01 44.61 9.13
CA LEU A 571 71.72 45.04 9.66
C LEU A 571 70.64 45.03 8.58
N ALA A 572 70.93 45.48 7.37
CA ALA A 572 70.00 45.44 6.25
C ALA A 572 69.68 44.01 5.80
N SER A 573 70.68 43.12 5.78
CA SER A 573 70.45 41.69 5.53
C SER A 573 69.55 41.07 6.60
N LEU A 574 69.76 41.42 7.87
CA LEU A 574 68.92 40.99 8.98
C LEU A 574 67.49 41.55 8.86
N GLN A 575 67.34 42.84 8.54
CA GLN A 575 66.06 43.51 8.31
C GLN A 575 65.28 42.84 7.17
N GLN A 576 65.95 42.55 6.06
CA GLN A 576 65.35 41.90 4.90
C GLN A 576 64.93 40.45 5.21
N GLY A 577 65.71 39.75 6.04
CA GLY A 577 65.34 38.44 6.59
C GLY A 577 64.11 38.51 7.50
N VAL A 578 64.08 39.47 8.43
CA VAL A 578 62.96 39.69 9.34
C VAL A 578 61.69 40.09 8.58
N ASP A 579 61.79 40.98 7.59
CA ASP A 579 60.66 41.41 6.76
C ASP A 579 60.12 40.24 5.92
N ARG A 580 61.00 39.36 5.42
CA ARG A 580 60.60 38.16 4.69
C ARG A 580 59.86 37.17 5.60
N GLU A 581 60.37 36.90 6.78
CA GLU A 581 59.73 36.02 7.76
C GLU A 581 58.40 36.61 8.27
N MET A 582 58.34 37.92 8.50
CA MET A 582 57.11 38.61 8.87
C MET A 582 56.08 38.56 7.73
N GLY A 583 56.51 38.63 6.47
CA GLY A 583 55.67 38.41 5.29
C GLY A 583 55.10 36.99 5.23
N ILE A 584 55.93 35.97 5.46
CA ILE A 584 55.51 34.56 5.53
C ILE A 584 54.50 34.35 6.67
N HIS A 585 54.77 34.91 7.84
CA HIS A 585 53.86 34.81 8.99
C HIS A 585 52.52 35.51 8.73
N LEU A 586 52.52 36.68 8.10
CA LEU A 586 51.28 37.38 7.72
C LEU A 586 50.49 36.59 6.66
N GLN A 587 51.16 35.95 5.72
CA GLN A 587 50.52 35.11 4.71
C GLN A 587 49.90 33.86 5.35
N TRP A 588 50.65 33.16 6.22
CA TRP A 588 50.14 32.04 7.01
C TRP A 588 48.91 32.45 7.84
N ARG A 589 48.94 33.63 8.47
CA ARG A 589 47.80 34.16 9.24
C ARG A 589 46.57 34.40 8.36
N GLN A 590 46.74 34.95 7.15
CA GLN A 590 45.62 35.17 6.23
C GLN A 590 45.05 33.86 5.67
N GLU A 591 45.89 32.86 5.40
CA GLU A 591 45.46 31.54 4.93
C GLU A 591 44.70 30.79 6.02
N THR A 592 45.21 30.79 7.26
CA THR A 592 44.51 30.20 8.42
C THR A 592 43.21 30.93 8.74
N GLU A 593 43.14 32.26 8.62
CA GLU A 593 41.89 33.00 8.81
C GLU A 593 40.85 32.69 7.70
N LYS A 594 41.30 32.44 6.46
CA LYS A 594 40.44 31.94 5.37
C LYS A 594 39.96 30.51 5.60
N GLU A 595 40.80 29.60 6.08
CA GLU A 595 40.42 28.24 6.43
C GLU A 595 39.42 28.21 7.59
N LEU A 596 39.64 29.04 8.62
CA LEU A 596 38.69 29.19 9.73
C LEU A 596 37.35 29.79 9.29
N LEU A 597 37.35 30.73 8.34
CA LEU A 597 36.11 31.26 7.75
C LEU A 597 35.40 30.22 6.86
N ALA A 598 36.14 29.36 6.15
CA ALA A 598 35.56 28.27 5.37
C ALA A 598 34.91 27.19 6.27
N LEU A 599 35.59 26.83 7.36
CA LEU A 599 35.08 25.89 8.38
C LEU A 599 33.90 26.43 9.18
N ALA A 600 33.69 27.74 9.23
CA ALA A 600 32.54 28.36 9.89
C ALA A 600 31.29 28.47 9.01
N VAL A 601 31.39 28.14 7.72
CA VAL A 601 30.29 28.18 6.73
C VAL A 601 29.72 26.77 6.44
N GLU A 602 30.46 25.71 6.79
CA GLU A 602 29.93 24.33 6.94
C GLU A 602 29.22 24.16 8.29
#